data_AF-A0A9W6R077-F1
#
_entry.id   AF-A0A9W6R077-F1
#
_cell.length_a   1.000
_cell.length_b   1.000
_cell.length_c   1.000
_cell.angle_alpha   90.00
_cell.angle_beta   90.00
_cell.angle_gamma   90.00
#
_symmetry.space_group_name_H-M   'P 1'
#
loop_
_entity.id
_entity.type
_entity.pdbx_description
1 polymer ?
#
loop_
_entity_poly.entity_id
_entity_poly.type
_entity_poly.pdbx_seq_one_letter_code
_entity_poly.pdbx_strand_id
1 'polypeptide(L)'
;MRRPYVLLSAAVSVDGFLDDASSHRLVLSNDEDFDRVDEVRAGVDAILVGANTIRADNPRLLIRDEKRRQARIDRDLPPDPVKVTLTGTGGLDPEAAFFTAGETEKLIYTNDAAAVSERLGAVATVVEAAGLDAVLADLADRGIRRLMVEGGGRIHTMFLTAGVVDELQIVFAPFFVGDAGAPRLVGPGRFPQNPANPMLLAETRQLGDVVLLRYLIGQAARDFTRLREAAELAESSPPSPTFRVGAIVTDEENRVLATGYSGETDPHDHAEEAALAKLAPGDPRLARATLYSSLEPCSSRASRELSCTQHILRAGIPRVVFAWREPDVFVHAEGAEQLRAAGREVVELPELAPLVRHANAHLV
;
A
#
# COMPACT_ATOMS: atom_id res chain seq x y z
N MET A 1 -2.98 -0.44 16.00
CA MET A 1 -2.45 -1.81 15.81
C MET A 1 -1.64 -1.82 14.53
N ARG A 2 -0.47 -2.47 14.53
CA ARG A 2 0.34 -2.63 13.33
C ARG A 2 -0.35 -3.67 12.44
N ARG A 3 -0.62 -3.32 11.19
CA ARG A 3 -1.15 -4.24 10.17
C ARG A 3 -0.41 -4.01 8.84
N PRO A 4 -0.40 -4.99 7.93
CA PRO A 4 0.10 -4.77 6.58
C PRO A 4 -0.73 -3.69 5.87
N TYR A 5 -0.13 -3.05 4.89
CA TYR A 5 -0.85 -2.34 3.83
C TYR A 5 -1.66 -3.36 3.03
N VAL A 6 -2.97 -3.17 2.93
CA VAL A 6 -3.88 -4.11 2.29
C VAL A 6 -4.37 -3.55 0.95
N LEU A 7 -3.99 -4.26 -0.11
CA LEU A 7 -4.42 -4.02 -1.49
C LEU A 7 -5.42 -5.10 -1.91
N LEU A 8 -6.62 -4.74 -2.33
CA LEU A 8 -7.52 -5.63 -3.07
C LEU A 8 -7.27 -5.48 -4.57
N SER A 9 -7.20 -6.62 -5.29
CA SER A 9 -7.15 -6.61 -6.75
C SER A 9 -8.15 -7.58 -7.35
N ALA A 10 -8.90 -7.13 -8.34
CA ALA A 10 -9.88 -7.95 -9.05
C ALA A 10 -10.07 -7.48 -10.49
N ALA A 11 -10.41 -8.40 -11.38
CA ALA A 11 -11.04 -8.10 -12.66
C ALA A 11 -12.53 -8.46 -12.57
N VAL A 12 -13.39 -7.60 -13.12
CA VAL A 12 -14.84 -7.75 -13.10
C VAL A 12 -15.45 -7.40 -14.45
N SER A 13 -16.64 -7.93 -14.73
CA SER A 13 -17.48 -7.43 -15.81
C SER A 13 -17.97 -6.00 -15.52
N VAL A 14 -18.54 -5.31 -16.51
CA VAL A 14 -19.09 -3.94 -16.32
C VAL A 14 -20.12 -3.88 -15.18
N ASP A 15 -20.89 -4.95 -14.98
CA ASP A 15 -21.87 -5.10 -13.91
C ASP A 15 -21.33 -5.72 -12.60
N GLY A 16 -20.01 -5.85 -12.48
CA GLY A 16 -19.33 -6.15 -11.21
C GLY A 16 -19.27 -7.63 -10.83
N PHE A 17 -19.33 -8.54 -11.80
CA PHE A 17 -19.18 -9.98 -11.57
C PHE A 17 -17.72 -10.42 -11.72
N LEU A 18 -17.29 -11.34 -10.86
CA LEU A 18 -15.96 -11.96 -10.85
C LEU A 18 -15.88 -13.23 -11.71
N ASP A 19 -17.03 -13.80 -12.05
CA ASP A 19 -17.15 -15.01 -12.86
C ASP A 19 -18.57 -15.11 -13.43
N ASP A 20 -18.84 -16.10 -14.26
CA ASP A 20 -20.20 -16.51 -14.62
C ASP A 20 -20.68 -17.72 -13.78
N ALA A 21 -21.85 -18.28 -14.09
CA ALA A 21 -22.39 -19.46 -13.40
C ALA A 21 -21.95 -20.80 -14.03
N SER A 22 -21.06 -20.76 -15.02
CA SER A 22 -20.57 -21.97 -15.69
C SER A 22 -19.51 -22.68 -14.86
N SER A 23 -19.13 -23.89 -15.30
CA SER A 23 -18.04 -24.66 -14.69
C SER A 23 -16.66 -24.25 -15.20
N HIS A 24 -16.59 -23.32 -16.17
CA HIS A 24 -15.34 -22.82 -16.72
C HIS A 24 -15.09 -21.43 -16.16
N ARG A 25 -13.82 -21.15 -15.83
CA ARG A 25 -13.42 -19.84 -15.38
C ARG A 25 -13.62 -18.81 -16.49
N LEU A 26 -14.40 -17.76 -16.22
CA LEU A 26 -14.57 -16.63 -17.11
C LEU A 26 -13.28 -15.83 -17.24
N VAL A 27 -12.92 -15.46 -18.47
CA VAL A 27 -11.77 -14.59 -18.74
C VAL A 27 -12.24 -13.14 -18.71
N LEU A 28 -11.84 -12.42 -17.66
CA LEU A 28 -12.16 -11.00 -17.43
C LEU A 28 -10.97 -10.06 -17.69
N SER A 29 -9.80 -10.63 -17.97
CA SER A 29 -8.53 -9.92 -18.14
C SER A 29 -7.90 -10.25 -19.48
N ASN A 30 -6.96 -9.41 -19.91
CA ASN A 30 -6.12 -9.61 -21.08
C ASN A 30 -4.63 -9.70 -20.67
N ASP A 31 -3.73 -9.87 -21.65
CA ASP A 31 -2.29 -10.03 -21.37
C ASP A 31 -1.67 -8.82 -20.68
N GLU A 32 -2.10 -7.60 -21.01
CA GLU A 32 -1.63 -6.36 -20.36
C GLU A 32 -2.05 -6.31 -18.89
N ASP A 33 -3.28 -6.73 -18.57
CA ASP A 33 -3.74 -6.82 -17.19
C ASP A 33 -3.06 -7.96 -16.42
N PHE A 34 -2.82 -9.11 -17.06
CA PHE A 34 -2.08 -10.20 -16.43
C PHE A 34 -0.64 -9.80 -16.11
N ASP A 35 0.02 -9.05 -16.99
CA ASP A 35 1.36 -8.50 -16.74
C ASP A 35 1.36 -7.50 -15.57
N ARG A 36 0.34 -6.62 -15.50
CA ARG A 36 0.15 -5.71 -14.36
C ARG A 36 -0.05 -6.48 -13.05
N VAL A 37 -0.94 -7.48 -13.02
CA VAL A 37 -1.16 -8.30 -11.80
C VAL A 37 0.15 -8.96 -11.37
N ASP A 38 0.95 -9.43 -12.32
CA ASP A 38 2.25 -10.01 -12.05
C ASP A 38 3.26 -9.01 -11.46
N GLU A 39 3.26 -7.76 -11.94
CA GLU A 39 4.01 -6.64 -11.34
C GLU A 39 3.56 -6.36 -9.89
N VAL A 40 2.24 -6.31 -9.65
CA VAL A 40 1.69 -6.10 -8.31
C VAL A 40 2.09 -7.23 -7.37
N ARG A 41 2.00 -8.50 -7.80
CA ARG A 41 2.46 -9.66 -7.04
C ARG A 41 3.94 -9.55 -6.68
N ALA A 42 4.77 -9.07 -7.60
CA ALA A 42 6.18 -8.84 -7.35
C ALA A 42 6.46 -7.76 -6.29
N GLY A 43 5.54 -6.82 -6.11
CA GLY A 43 5.60 -5.72 -5.15
C GLY A 43 4.97 -5.99 -3.77
N VAL A 44 4.44 -7.19 -3.51
CA VAL A 44 3.85 -7.55 -2.21
C VAL A 44 4.61 -8.66 -1.49
N ASP A 45 4.38 -8.78 -0.18
CA ASP A 45 5.02 -9.79 0.66
C ASP A 45 4.15 -11.06 0.76
N ALA A 46 2.82 -10.91 0.67
CA ALA A 46 1.88 -12.01 0.70
C ALA A 46 0.69 -11.81 -0.25
N ILE A 47 0.13 -12.91 -0.75
CA ILE A 47 -1.10 -12.97 -1.55
C ILE A 47 -2.13 -13.82 -0.81
N LEU A 48 -3.34 -13.29 -0.64
CA LEU A 48 -4.46 -13.95 0.02
C LEU A 48 -5.61 -14.24 -0.94
N VAL A 49 -6.08 -15.48 -0.90
CA VAL A 49 -7.34 -15.91 -1.56
C VAL A 49 -8.21 -16.73 -0.60
N GLY A 50 -9.52 -16.68 -0.79
CA GLY A 50 -10.45 -17.49 -0.02
C GLY A 50 -10.38 -18.98 -0.38
N ALA A 51 -10.71 -19.85 0.57
CA ALA A 51 -10.74 -21.29 0.35
C ALA A 51 -11.64 -21.73 -0.84
N ASN A 52 -12.74 -21.01 -1.10
CA ASN A 52 -13.60 -21.30 -2.26
C ASN A 52 -12.88 -21.05 -3.59
N THR A 53 -12.10 -19.98 -3.70
CA THR A 53 -11.29 -19.68 -4.88
C THR A 53 -10.26 -20.78 -5.13
N ILE A 54 -9.66 -21.33 -4.05
CA ILE A 54 -8.75 -22.48 -4.19
C ILE A 54 -9.47 -23.70 -4.77
N ARG A 55 -10.68 -24.00 -4.29
CA ARG A 55 -11.47 -25.15 -4.78
C ARG A 55 -11.92 -24.99 -6.22
N ALA A 56 -12.33 -23.78 -6.61
CA ALA A 56 -12.88 -23.50 -7.93
C ALA A 56 -11.78 -23.36 -8.99
N ASP A 57 -10.75 -22.56 -8.70
CA ASP A 57 -9.77 -22.11 -9.70
C ASP A 57 -8.42 -22.83 -9.60
N ASN A 58 -8.17 -23.53 -8.49
CA ASN A 58 -6.90 -24.18 -8.18
C ASN A 58 -5.66 -23.31 -8.53
N PRO A 59 -5.58 -22.06 -8.02
CA PRO A 59 -4.59 -21.10 -8.48
C PRO A 59 -3.19 -21.40 -7.93
N ARG A 60 -2.17 -21.20 -8.76
CA ARG A 60 -0.76 -21.33 -8.36
C ARG A 60 -0.26 -20.16 -7.48
N LEU A 61 -0.78 -18.95 -7.69
CA LEU A 61 -0.37 -17.72 -7.00
C LEU A 61 1.15 -17.48 -7.00
N LEU A 62 1.78 -17.62 -8.17
CA LEU A 62 3.20 -17.37 -8.39
C LEU A 62 3.37 -16.14 -9.27
N ILE A 63 4.57 -15.56 -9.22
CA ILE A 63 5.03 -14.58 -10.20
C ILE A 63 5.45 -15.36 -11.46
N ARG A 64 5.00 -14.90 -12.62
CA ARG A 64 5.22 -15.52 -13.92
C ARG A 64 6.52 -15.03 -14.54
N ASP A 65 6.82 -13.73 -14.43
CA ASP A 65 8.01 -13.15 -15.04
C ASP A 65 9.27 -13.43 -14.22
N GLU A 66 10.27 -14.04 -14.85
CA GLU A 66 11.51 -14.43 -14.17
C GLU A 66 12.36 -13.23 -13.76
N LYS A 67 12.29 -12.10 -14.47
CA LYS A 67 13.04 -10.89 -14.09
C LYS A 67 12.47 -10.29 -12.81
N ARG A 68 11.13 -10.30 -12.65
CA ARG A 68 10.46 -9.88 -11.42
C ARG A 68 10.82 -10.78 -10.24
N ARG A 69 10.93 -12.10 -10.47
CA ARG A 69 11.41 -13.05 -9.44
C ARG A 69 12.87 -12.76 -9.07
N GLN A 70 13.74 -12.58 -10.06
CA GLN A 70 15.15 -12.24 -9.82
C GLN A 70 15.30 -10.91 -9.06
N ALA A 71 14.54 -9.88 -9.43
CA ALA A 71 14.55 -8.59 -8.72
C ALA A 71 14.06 -8.68 -7.27
N ARG A 72 13.27 -9.70 -6.90
CA ARG A 72 12.95 -9.99 -5.50
C ARG A 72 14.14 -10.63 -4.79
N ILE A 73 14.78 -11.61 -5.42
CA ILE A 73 15.98 -12.27 -4.88
C ILE A 73 17.11 -11.25 -4.66
N ASP A 74 17.32 -10.33 -5.59
CA ASP A 74 18.34 -9.27 -5.50
C ASP A 74 18.10 -8.30 -4.32
N ARG A 75 16.88 -8.30 -3.75
CA ARG A 75 16.49 -7.54 -2.56
C ARG A 75 16.38 -8.41 -1.31
N ASP A 76 16.96 -9.60 -1.32
CA ASP A 76 16.90 -10.60 -0.25
C ASP A 76 15.46 -11.04 0.12
N LEU A 77 14.55 -11.04 -0.86
CA LEU A 77 13.17 -11.52 -0.69
C LEU A 77 12.99 -12.89 -1.36
N PRO A 78 12.07 -13.73 -0.85
CA PRO A 78 11.66 -14.95 -1.54
C PRO A 78 11.17 -14.63 -2.97
N PRO A 79 11.46 -15.51 -3.96
CA PRO A 79 11.12 -15.25 -5.37
C PRO A 79 9.62 -15.10 -5.60
N ASP A 80 8.79 -15.68 -4.72
CA ASP A 80 7.33 -15.63 -4.78
C ASP A 80 6.77 -15.17 -3.41
N PRO A 81 5.66 -14.39 -3.37
CA PRO A 81 5.05 -13.96 -2.11
C PRO A 81 4.54 -15.13 -1.26
N VAL A 82 4.42 -14.94 0.04
CA VAL A 82 3.77 -15.90 0.94
C VAL A 82 2.33 -16.11 0.50
N LYS A 83 1.87 -17.36 0.49
CA LYS A 83 0.49 -17.68 0.11
C LYS A 83 -0.39 -17.81 1.34
N VAL A 84 -1.51 -17.12 1.35
CA VAL A 84 -2.41 -17.07 2.50
C VAL A 84 -3.82 -17.50 2.09
N THR A 85 -4.46 -18.31 2.93
CA THR A 85 -5.89 -18.60 2.78
C THR A 85 -6.63 -18.59 4.11
N LEU A 86 -7.92 -18.28 4.04
CA LEU A 86 -8.84 -18.35 5.17
C LEU A 86 -9.83 -19.49 4.95
N THR A 87 -9.97 -20.37 5.94
CA THR A 87 -10.89 -21.51 5.86
C THR A 87 -11.52 -21.81 7.22
N GLY A 88 -12.84 -22.07 7.23
CA GLY A 88 -13.54 -22.48 8.45
C GLY A 88 -13.62 -24.00 8.65
N THR A 89 -13.31 -24.80 7.63
CA THR A 89 -13.51 -26.27 7.66
C THR A 89 -12.27 -27.08 7.33
N GLY A 90 -11.22 -26.44 6.82
CA GLY A 90 -10.04 -27.14 6.30
C GLY A 90 -10.33 -28.03 5.09
N GLY A 91 -11.52 -27.94 4.47
CA GLY A 91 -11.89 -28.75 3.30
C GLY A 91 -11.19 -28.29 2.04
N LEU A 92 -9.86 -28.37 2.00
CA LEU A 92 -9.01 -28.09 0.84
C LEU A 92 -8.26 -29.37 0.48
N ASP A 93 -7.98 -29.54 -0.81
CA ASP A 93 -7.17 -30.65 -1.30
C ASP A 93 -5.68 -30.34 -1.01
N PRO A 94 -4.96 -31.18 -0.24
CA PRO A 94 -3.53 -30.99 0.00
C PRO A 94 -2.69 -30.98 -1.29
N GLU A 95 -3.18 -31.61 -2.36
CA GLU A 95 -2.50 -31.67 -3.66
C GLU A 95 -2.81 -30.45 -4.56
N ALA A 96 -3.66 -29.53 -4.11
CA ALA A 96 -3.99 -28.32 -4.84
C ALA A 96 -2.71 -27.51 -5.18
N ALA A 97 -2.70 -26.88 -6.35
CA ALA A 97 -1.59 -26.08 -6.84
C ALA A 97 -1.22 -24.91 -5.90
N PHE A 98 -2.16 -24.47 -5.07
CA PHE A 98 -1.90 -23.55 -3.98
C PHE A 98 -0.78 -24.06 -3.05
N PHE A 99 -0.85 -25.33 -2.65
CA PHE A 99 0.12 -25.97 -1.75
C PHE A 99 1.35 -26.52 -2.47
N THR A 100 1.16 -27.11 -3.65
CA THR A 100 2.20 -27.89 -4.33
C THR A 100 3.07 -27.06 -5.28
N ALA A 101 2.60 -25.91 -5.79
CA ALA A 101 3.39 -25.09 -6.70
C ALA A 101 4.28 -24.08 -5.96
N GLY A 102 5.59 -24.10 -6.20
CA GLY A 102 6.54 -23.15 -5.62
C GLY A 102 6.89 -23.42 -4.15
N GLU A 103 8.03 -22.89 -3.72
CA GLU A 103 8.66 -23.23 -2.44
C GLU A 103 8.38 -22.22 -1.30
N THR A 104 7.57 -21.19 -1.58
CA THR A 104 7.21 -20.15 -0.60
C THR A 104 6.37 -20.70 0.56
N GLU A 105 6.31 -19.96 1.68
CA GLU A 105 5.49 -20.31 2.84
C GLU A 105 3.99 -20.29 2.48
N LYS A 106 3.24 -21.23 3.06
CA LYS A 106 1.78 -21.33 2.93
C LYS A 106 1.16 -21.19 4.32
N LEU A 107 0.28 -20.21 4.49
CA LEU A 107 -0.43 -19.93 5.72
C LEU A 107 -1.92 -20.23 5.55
N ILE A 108 -2.48 -20.97 6.50
CA ILE A 108 -3.91 -21.20 6.61
C ILE A 108 -4.38 -20.59 7.92
N TYR A 109 -5.25 -19.58 7.85
CA TYR A 109 -5.92 -19.07 9.02
C TYR A 109 -7.31 -19.68 9.16
N THR A 110 -7.63 -20.06 10.40
CA THR A 110 -8.88 -20.74 10.73
C THR A 110 -9.30 -20.44 12.17
N ASN A 111 -10.54 -20.76 12.51
CA ASN A 111 -11.07 -20.74 13.87
C ASN A 111 -10.97 -22.09 14.59
N ASP A 112 -10.49 -23.14 13.92
CA ASP A 112 -10.28 -24.48 14.48
C ASP A 112 -8.94 -25.04 13.98
N ALA A 113 -7.84 -24.59 14.58
CA ALA A 113 -6.51 -24.97 14.09
C ALA A 113 -6.23 -26.47 14.28
N ALA A 114 -6.79 -27.10 15.31
CA ALA A 114 -6.59 -28.51 15.57
C ALA A 114 -7.12 -29.38 14.42
N ALA A 115 -8.39 -29.20 14.04
CA ALA A 115 -9.01 -29.99 12.97
C ALA A 115 -8.38 -29.71 11.59
N VAL A 116 -8.00 -28.46 11.33
CA VAL A 116 -7.36 -28.09 10.05
C VAL A 116 -5.92 -28.61 9.97
N SER A 117 -5.17 -28.58 11.08
CA SER A 117 -3.79 -29.08 11.13
C SER A 117 -3.69 -30.59 10.89
N GLU A 118 -4.66 -31.37 11.39
CA GLU A 118 -4.71 -32.82 11.13
C GLU A 118 -4.75 -33.11 9.61
N ARG A 119 -5.39 -32.24 8.84
CA ARG A 119 -5.60 -32.43 7.39
C ARG A 119 -4.53 -31.77 6.53
N LEU A 120 -4.07 -30.58 6.92
CA LEU A 120 -3.27 -29.70 6.07
C LEU A 120 -1.94 -29.28 6.70
N GLY A 121 -1.66 -29.67 7.95
CA GLY A 121 -0.43 -29.29 8.66
C GLY A 121 0.85 -29.83 8.02
N ALA A 122 0.75 -30.86 7.16
CA ALA A 122 1.87 -31.37 6.39
C ALA A 122 2.26 -30.47 5.20
N VAL A 123 1.34 -29.63 4.72
CA VAL A 123 1.51 -28.82 3.50
C VAL A 123 1.46 -27.31 3.73
N ALA A 124 1.05 -26.87 4.92
CA ALA A 124 0.98 -25.46 5.29
C ALA A 124 1.03 -25.25 6.80
N THR A 125 1.48 -24.06 7.21
CA THR A 125 1.38 -23.61 8.60
C THR A 125 -0.06 -23.20 8.89
N VAL A 126 -0.70 -23.86 9.84
CA VAL A 126 -2.06 -23.55 10.27
C VAL A 126 -2.02 -22.66 11.51
N VAL A 127 -2.75 -21.54 11.46
CA VAL A 127 -2.79 -20.53 12.51
C VAL A 127 -4.24 -20.34 12.96
N GLU A 128 -4.46 -20.44 14.27
CA GLU A 128 -5.75 -20.09 14.86
C GLU A 128 -5.88 -18.57 14.95
N ALA A 129 -6.91 -18.00 14.35
CA ALA A 129 -7.16 -16.56 14.37
C ALA A 129 -8.66 -16.25 14.52
N ALA A 130 -8.99 -15.52 15.58
CA ALA A 130 -10.34 -15.07 15.87
C ALA A 130 -10.66 -13.77 15.10
N GLY A 131 -10.96 -13.90 13.81
CA GLY A 131 -11.36 -12.78 12.96
C GLY A 131 -10.19 -12.07 12.26
N LEU A 132 -10.54 -11.06 11.45
CA LEU A 132 -9.59 -10.46 10.50
C LEU A 132 -8.48 -9.65 11.19
N ASP A 133 -8.76 -9.00 12.32
CA ASP A 133 -7.75 -8.22 13.05
C ASP A 133 -6.61 -9.13 13.55
N ALA A 134 -6.93 -10.32 14.05
CA ALA A 134 -5.94 -11.31 14.49
C ALA A 134 -5.10 -11.83 13.30
N VAL A 135 -5.73 -12.06 12.15
CA VAL A 135 -5.02 -12.45 10.92
C VAL A 135 -4.03 -11.36 10.49
N LEU A 136 -4.46 -10.10 10.46
CA LEU A 136 -3.60 -9.00 10.03
C LEU A 136 -2.48 -8.73 11.04
N ALA A 137 -2.73 -8.90 12.34
CA ALA A 137 -1.71 -8.79 13.37
C ALA A 137 -0.64 -9.88 13.22
N ASP A 138 -1.03 -11.15 13.08
CA ASP A 138 -0.08 -12.26 12.88
C ASP A 138 0.75 -12.08 11.60
N LEU A 139 0.12 -11.65 10.49
CA LEU A 139 0.84 -11.31 9.27
C LEU A 139 1.87 -10.19 9.50
N ALA A 140 1.51 -9.12 10.22
CA ALA A 140 2.44 -8.05 10.54
C ALA A 140 3.61 -8.53 11.42
N ASP A 141 3.35 -9.39 12.39
CA ASP A 141 4.35 -9.97 13.29
C ASP A 141 5.32 -10.91 12.54
N ARG A 142 4.85 -11.56 11.47
CA ARG A 142 5.68 -12.31 10.51
C ARG A 142 6.48 -11.43 9.54
N GLY A 143 6.36 -10.11 9.65
CA GLY A 143 7.06 -9.16 8.78
C GLY A 143 6.39 -8.92 7.44
N ILE A 144 5.17 -9.38 7.21
CA ILE A 144 4.38 -9.03 6.03
C ILE A 144 4.00 -7.55 6.15
N ARG A 145 4.51 -6.71 5.24
CA ARG A 145 4.24 -5.28 5.19
C ARG A 145 3.19 -4.93 4.15
N ARG A 146 3.10 -5.69 3.06
CA ARG A 146 2.11 -5.51 1.98
C ARG A 146 1.40 -6.82 1.70
N LEU A 147 0.08 -6.81 1.85
CA LEU A 147 -0.81 -7.93 1.58
C LEU A 147 -1.67 -7.62 0.35
N MET A 148 -1.58 -8.45 -0.68
CA MET A 148 -2.52 -8.45 -1.79
C MET A 148 -3.65 -9.43 -1.51
N VAL A 149 -4.90 -9.02 -1.73
CA VAL A 149 -6.09 -9.85 -1.63
C VAL A 149 -6.69 -9.98 -3.02
N GLU A 150 -6.58 -11.17 -3.61
CA GLU A 150 -7.12 -11.48 -4.95
C GLU A 150 -8.52 -12.10 -4.92
N GLY A 151 -8.99 -12.44 -3.72
CA GLY A 151 -10.42 -12.44 -3.45
C GLY A 151 -11.08 -13.79 -3.22
N GLY A 152 -12.12 -14.01 -4.02
CA GLY A 152 -13.42 -14.57 -3.60
C GLY A 152 -14.32 -13.47 -3.04
N GLY A 153 -15.54 -13.29 -3.59
CA GLY A 153 -16.41 -12.16 -3.23
C GLY A 153 -16.71 -12.02 -1.72
N ARG A 154 -16.73 -13.15 -0.99
CA ARG A 154 -16.85 -13.15 0.48
C ARG A 154 -15.64 -12.55 1.19
N ILE A 155 -14.43 -12.82 0.70
CA ILE A 155 -13.19 -12.26 1.24
C ILE A 155 -13.16 -10.76 0.98
N HIS A 156 -13.47 -10.32 -0.24
CA HIS A 156 -13.54 -8.90 -0.56
C HIS A 156 -14.57 -8.17 0.32
N THR A 157 -15.78 -8.70 0.47
CA THR A 157 -16.77 -8.12 1.39
C THR A 157 -16.22 -8.02 2.80
N MET A 158 -15.65 -9.10 3.33
CA MET A 158 -15.11 -9.12 4.70
C MET A 158 -14.07 -8.02 4.92
N PHE A 159 -13.08 -7.91 4.03
CA PHE A 159 -12.02 -6.90 4.11
C PHE A 159 -12.55 -5.47 3.98
N LEU A 160 -13.41 -5.21 3.00
CA LEU A 160 -13.97 -3.88 2.76
C LEU A 160 -14.88 -3.45 3.91
N THR A 161 -15.74 -4.33 4.43
CA THR A 161 -16.63 -4.01 5.56
C THR A 161 -15.87 -3.81 6.87
N ALA A 162 -14.71 -4.45 7.03
CA ALA A 162 -13.85 -4.25 8.19
C ALA A 162 -13.11 -2.91 8.16
N GLY A 163 -13.09 -2.20 7.01
CA GLY A 163 -12.42 -0.90 6.89
C GLY A 163 -10.90 -0.98 6.96
N VAL A 164 -10.32 -2.13 6.63
CA VAL A 164 -8.86 -2.38 6.69
C VAL A 164 -8.17 -2.29 5.34
N VAL A 165 -8.91 -2.02 4.27
CA VAL A 165 -8.37 -1.88 2.90
C VAL A 165 -7.79 -0.49 2.72
N ASP A 166 -6.55 -0.42 2.24
CA ASP A 166 -5.87 0.83 1.92
C ASP A 166 -5.98 1.17 0.43
N GLU A 167 -6.05 0.14 -0.42
CA GLU A 167 -6.09 0.29 -1.86
C GLU A 167 -6.97 -0.75 -2.54
N LEU A 168 -7.65 -0.32 -3.60
CA LEU A 168 -8.53 -1.15 -4.41
C LEU A 168 -8.18 -0.94 -5.89
N GLN A 169 -7.68 -1.98 -6.53
CA GLN A 169 -7.41 -2.04 -7.97
C GLN A 169 -8.46 -2.90 -8.66
N ILE A 170 -9.36 -2.27 -9.41
CA ILE A 170 -10.41 -2.97 -10.15
C ILE A 170 -10.20 -2.78 -11.64
N VAL A 171 -10.24 -3.89 -12.38
CA VAL A 171 -10.23 -3.90 -13.84
C VAL A 171 -11.63 -4.23 -14.35
N PHE A 172 -12.12 -3.47 -15.31
CA PHE A 172 -13.43 -3.70 -15.93
C PHE A 172 -13.27 -4.27 -17.34
N ALA A 173 -13.76 -5.48 -17.53
CA ALA A 173 -13.91 -6.15 -18.81
C ALA A 173 -15.09 -5.55 -19.59
N PRO A 174 -15.00 -5.40 -20.93
CA PRO A 174 -15.97 -4.65 -21.73
C PRO A 174 -17.25 -5.45 -22.07
N PHE A 175 -17.80 -6.19 -21.10
CA PHE A 175 -19.03 -6.97 -21.27
C PHE A 175 -19.82 -7.13 -19.97
N PHE A 176 -21.06 -7.59 -20.08
CA PHE A 176 -21.97 -7.90 -18.97
C PHE A 176 -22.05 -9.41 -18.74
N VAL A 177 -22.20 -9.83 -17.48
CA VAL A 177 -22.54 -11.22 -17.13
C VAL A 177 -24.05 -11.37 -16.92
N GLY A 178 -24.67 -10.47 -16.14
CA GLY A 178 -26.11 -10.37 -16.00
C GLY A 178 -26.81 -11.53 -15.29
N ASP A 179 -26.07 -12.44 -14.62
CA ASP A 179 -26.61 -13.60 -13.92
C ASP A 179 -26.67 -13.36 -12.40
N ALA A 180 -27.87 -13.40 -11.83
CA ALA A 180 -28.06 -13.18 -10.39
C ALA A 180 -27.38 -14.24 -9.50
N GLY A 181 -27.11 -15.43 -10.02
CA GLY A 181 -26.40 -16.51 -9.33
C GLY A 181 -24.88 -16.42 -9.44
N ALA A 182 -24.35 -15.57 -10.32
CA ALA A 182 -22.92 -15.48 -10.56
C ALA A 182 -22.17 -14.74 -9.42
N PRO A 183 -20.88 -15.08 -9.18
CA PRO A 183 -20.09 -14.45 -8.13
C PRO A 183 -19.89 -12.95 -8.36
N ARG A 184 -20.32 -12.13 -7.40
CA ARG A 184 -20.12 -10.67 -7.41
C ARG A 184 -18.82 -10.28 -6.72
N LEU A 185 -18.26 -9.12 -7.11
CA LEU A 185 -17.08 -8.53 -6.46
C LEU A 185 -17.26 -8.44 -4.93
N VAL A 186 -18.44 -8.00 -4.51
CA VAL A 186 -18.86 -7.93 -3.11
C VAL A 186 -20.31 -8.39 -2.95
N GLY A 187 -20.59 -9.06 -1.85
CA GLY A 187 -21.95 -9.28 -1.33
C GLY A 187 -22.42 -8.16 -0.38
N PRO A 188 -23.62 -8.32 0.21
CA PRO A 188 -24.18 -7.37 1.16
C PRO A 188 -23.29 -7.15 2.39
N GLY A 189 -23.19 -5.91 2.85
CA GLY A 189 -22.38 -5.54 4.00
C GLY A 189 -22.54 -4.07 4.38
N ARG A 190 -22.03 -3.68 5.55
CA ARG A 190 -21.95 -2.28 5.97
C ARG A 190 -20.58 -1.74 5.55
N PHE A 191 -20.54 -1.06 4.40
CA PHE A 191 -19.32 -0.50 3.87
C PHE A 191 -19.05 0.88 4.50
N PRO A 192 -17.81 1.17 4.96
CA PRO A 192 -17.45 2.49 5.46
C PRO A 192 -17.52 3.58 4.39
N GLN A 193 -17.32 3.22 3.12
CA GLN A 193 -17.31 4.13 1.98
C GLN A 193 -18.73 4.53 1.58
N ASN A 194 -18.95 5.84 1.43
CA ASN A 194 -20.23 6.44 1.06
C ASN A 194 -19.98 7.87 0.51
N PRO A 195 -20.99 8.62 0.03
CA PRO A 195 -20.77 9.96 -0.51
C PRO A 195 -20.09 10.96 0.44
N ALA A 196 -20.20 10.78 1.76
CA ALA A 196 -19.51 11.61 2.76
C ALA A 196 -18.11 11.09 3.15
N ASN A 197 -17.76 9.86 2.72
CA ASN A 197 -16.46 9.24 2.91
C ASN A 197 -16.05 8.49 1.61
N PRO A 198 -15.81 9.21 0.51
CA PRO A 198 -15.50 8.60 -0.78
C PRO A 198 -14.09 8.03 -0.79
N MET A 199 -13.83 7.10 -1.71
CA MET A 199 -12.46 6.69 -2.05
C MET A 199 -11.82 7.73 -2.97
N LEU A 200 -10.50 7.86 -2.90
CA LEU A 200 -9.73 8.72 -3.81
C LEU A 200 -9.39 7.93 -5.08
N LEU A 201 -9.87 8.37 -6.25
CA LEU A 201 -9.40 7.84 -7.53
C LEU A 201 -7.97 8.33 -7.78
N ALA A 202 -7.00 7.43 -7.63
CA ALA A 202 -5.59 7.75 -7.76
C ALA A 202 -5.06 7.51 -9.18
N GLU A 203 -5.63 6.55 -9.91
CA GLU A 203 -5.22 6.23 -11.27
C GLU A 203 -6.39 5.68 -12.09
N THR A 204 -6.43 6.09 -13.37
CA THR A 204 -7.22 5.44 -14.42
C THR A 204 -6.27 5.07 -15.55
N ARG A 205 -6.25 3.79 -15.93
CA ARG A 205 -5.36 3.31 -16.99
C ARG A 205 -6.09 2.35 -17.92
N GLN A 206 -6.07 2.64 -19.21
CA GLN A 206 -6.53 1.70 -20.24
C GLN A 206 -5.45 0.62 -20.44
N LEU A 207 -5.86 -0.65 -20.50
CA LEU A 207 -5.00 -1.81 -20.74
C LEU A 207 -5.63 -2.60 -21.88
N GLY A 208 -5.16 -2.40 -23.12
CA GLY A 208 -5.86 -2.87 -24.31
C GLY A 208 -7.33 -2.43 -24.34
N ASP A 209 -8.24 -3.41 -24.23
CA ASP A 209 -9.69 -3.24 -24.25
C ASP A 209 -10.35 -3.22 -22.85
N VAL A 210 -9.58 -3.33 -21.78
CA VAL A 210 -10.05 -3.21 -20.38
C VAL A 210 -9.60 -1.90 -19.74
N VAL A 211 -10.23 -1.51 -18.64
CA VAL A 211 -9.84 -0.30 -17.87
C VAL A 211 -9.57 -0.64 -16.41
N LEU A 212 -8.39 -0.23 -15.93
CA LEU A 212 -8.03 -0.23 -14.52
C LEU A 212 -8.48 1.07 -13.86
N LEU A 213 -9.15 0.94 -12.71
CA LEU A 213 -9.38 2.00 -11.75
C LEU A 213 -8.68 1.66 -10.44
N ARG A 214 -7.79 2.55 -9.98
CA ARG A 214 -7.09 2.42 -8.70
C ARG A 214 -7.62 3.44 -7.72
N TYR A 215 -8.14 2.96 -6.61
CA TYR A 215 -8.67 3.76 -5.52
C TYR A 215 -7.81 3.63 -4.27
N LEU A 216 -7.50 4.76 -3.64
CA LEU A 216 -6.92 4.80 -2.30
C LEU A 216 -8.01 5.08 -1.27
N ILE A 217 -7.84 4.51 -0.07
CA ILE A 217 -8.83 4.52 1.00
C ILE A 217 -8.15 4.94 2.31
N GLY A 218 -8.90 5.63 3.17
CA GLY A 218 -8.47 5.90 4.54
C GLY A 218 -7.15 6.68 4.62
N GLN A 219 -6.18 6.14 5.37
CA GLN A 219 -4.89 6.80 5.56
C GLN A 219 -4.10 6.92 4.24
N ALA A 220 -4.14 5.92 3.37
CA ALA A 220 -3.43 5.97 2.09
C ALA A 220 -3.95 7.10 1.19
N ALA A 221 -5.26 7.34 1.17
CA ALA A 221 -5.86 8.47 0.44
C ALA A 221 -5.43 9.83 1.02
N ARG A 222 -5.37 9.94 2.36
CA ARG A 222 -4.93 11.15 3.06
C ARG A 222 -3.46 11.44 2.76
N ASP A 223 -2.62 10.42 2.84
CA ASP A 223 -1.19 10.54 2.59
C ASP A 223 -0.91 10.99 1.16
N PHE A 224 -1.55 10.33 0.18
CA PHE A 224 -1.40 10.69 -1.22
C PHE A 224 -1.83 12.14 -1.48
N THR A 225 -2.98 12.55 -0.92
CA THR A 225 -3.50 13.92 -1.10
C THR A 225 -2.55 14.95 -0.52
N ARG A 226 -2.13 14.79 0.75
CA ARG A 226 -1.27 15.76 1.43
C ARG A 226 0.13 15.81 0.88
N LEU A 227 0.69 14.66 0.50
CA LEU A 227 2.01 14.64 -0.11
C LEU A 227 2.01 15.24 -1.52
N ARG A 228 0.93 15.05 -2.29
CA ARG A 228 0.77 15.74 -3.58
C ARG A 228 0.69 17.26 -3.38
N GLU A 229 -0.11 17.73 -2.42
CA GLU A 229 -0.18 19.15 -2.07
C GLU A 229 1.19 19.70 -1.61
N ALA A 230 1.96 18.92 -0.84
CA ALA A 230 3.32 19.30 -0.46
C ALA A 230 4.26 19.38 -1.67
N ALA A 231 4.14 18.46 -2.63
CA ALA A 231 4.90 18.51 -3.88
C ALA A 231 4.53 19.71 -4.75
N GLU A 232 3.24 20.04 -4.86
CA GLU A 232 2.76 21.24 -5.57
C GLU A 232 3.24 22.54 -4.87
N LEU A 233 3.25 22.55 -3.54
CA LEU A 233 3.74 23.69 -2.75
C LEU A 233 5.22 24.00 -3.04
N ALA A 234 6.02 23.00 -3.41
CA ALA A 234 7.42 23.19 -3.78
C ALA A 234 7.61 24.18 -4.95
N GLU A 235 6.62 24.34 -5.83
CA GLU A 235 6.66 25.31 -6.94
C GLU A 235 6.66 26.77 -6.47
N SER A 236 6.26 27.03 -5.21
CA SER A 236 6.32 28.37 -4.61
C SER A 236 7.73 28.79 -4.20
N SER A 237 8.70 27.87 -4.25
CA SER A 237 10.09 28.15 -3.88
C SER A 237 10.73 29.14 -4.87
N PRO A 238 11.46 30.16 -4.38
CA PRO A 238 12.19 31.06 -5.26
C PRO A 238 13.28 30.31 -6.04
N PRO A 239 13.75 30.86 -7.18
CA PRO A 239 14.88 30.28 -7.90
C PRO A 239 16.11 30.13 -7.00
N SER A 240 16.64 28.91 -6.90
CA SER A 240 17.83 28.59 -6.11
C SER A 240 18.67 27.51 -6.81
N PRO A 241 19.97 27.38 -6.47
CA PRO A 241 20.81 26.27 -6.93
C PRO A 241 20.61 24.98 -6.10
N THR A 242 19.54 24.89 -5.31
CA THR A 242 19.24 23.78 -4.39
C THR A 242 17.88 23.18 -4.71
N PHE A 243 17.52 22.08 -4.02
CA PHE A 243 16.21 21.47 -4.16
C PHE A 243 15.09 22.41 -3.69
N ARG A 244 14.02 22.44 -4.50
CA ARG A 244 12.70 22.97 -4.16
C ARG A 244 11.91 21.87 -3.50
N VAL A 245 11.57 22.10 -2.24
CA VAL A 245 10.84 21.18 -1.38
C VAL A 245 9.61 21.90 -0.86
N GLY A 246 8.51 21.19 -0.71
CA GLY A 246 7.35 21.66 0.05
C GLY A 246 7.04 20.68 1.18
N ALA A 247 6.52 21.20 2.28
CA ALA A 247 6.19 20.46 3.48
C ALA A 247 4.85 20.89 4.06
N ILE A 248 4.11 19.94 4.61
CA ILE A 248 2.83 20.14 5.29
C ILE A 248 2.84 19.37 6.60
N VAL A 249 2.40 20.02 7.67
CA VAL A 249 2.18 19.39 8.98
C VAL A 249 0.68 19.32 9.23
N THR A 250 0.15 18.14 9.55
CA THR A 250 -1.28 17.96 9.89
C THR A 250 -1.47 17.43 11.30
N ASP A 251 -2.63 17.69 11.89
CA ASP A 251 -3.10 16.96 13.08
C ASP A 251 -3.59 15.55 12.73
N GLU A 252 -4.07 14.83 13.75
CA GLU A 252 -4.58 13.46 13.62
C GLU A 252 -5.88 13.36 12.81
N GLU A 253 -6.65 14.45 12.74
CA GLU A 253 -7.85 14.57 11.89
C GLU A 253 -7.52 14.99 10.45
N ASN A 254 -6.24 15.05 10.08
CA ASN A 254 -5.75 15.47 8.76
C ASN A 254 -6.05 16.95 8.42
N ARG A 255 -6.19 17.80 9.44
CA ARG A 255 -6.27 19.26 9.26
C ARG A 255 -4.87 19.85 9.21
N VAL A 256 -4.64 20.77 8.29
CA VAL A 256 -3.34 21.43 8.13
C VAL A 256 -3.08 22.36 9.32
N LEU A 257 -1.96 22.14 10.00
CA LEU A 257 -1.46 22.97 11.10
C LEU A 257 -0.51 24.04 10.57
N ALA A 258 0.39 23.66 9.68
CA ALA A 258 1.34 24.56 9.03
C ALA A 258 1.77 23.99 7.68
N THR A 259 2.26 24.87 6.82
CA THR A 259 2.88 24.55 5.54
C THR A 259 4.24 25.25 5.46
N GLY A 260 5.13 24.77 4.60
CA GLY A 260 6.40 25.43 4.31
C GLY A 260 6.95 25.04 2.95
N TYR A 261 7.78 25.90 2.37
CA TYR A 261 8.53 25.60 1.15
C TYR A 261 9.96 26.13 1.25
N SER A 262 10.88 25.58 0.45
CA SER A 262 12.27 26.01 0.44
C SER A 262 12.37 27.52 0.19
N GLY A 263 13.15 28.24 1.01
CA GLY A 263 13.37 29.67 0.83
C GLY A 263 12.19 30.60 1.19
N GLU A 264 11.19 30.12 1.94
CA GLU A 264 9.97 30.89 2.23
C GLU A 264 10.22 32.15 3.08
N THR A 265 11.00 32.03 4.16
CA THR A 265 11.28 33.15 5.08
C THR A 265 12.75 33.60 5.02
N ASP A 266 13.69 32.67 4.99
CA ASP A 266 15.11 32.88 4.72
C ASP A 266 15.52 32.06 3.50
N PRO A 267 16.41 32.57 2.62
CA PRO A 267 16.90 31.83 1.45
C PRO A 267 17.51 30.45 1.75
N HIS A 268 17.94 30.20 2.98
CA HIS A 268 18.50 28.92 3.41
C HIS A 268 17.49 27.99 4.09
N ASP A 269 16.25 28.43 4.32
CA ASP A 269 15.25 27.61 4.99
C ASP A 269 14.87 26.41 4.12
N HIS A 270 14.85 25.24 4.75
CA HIS A 270 14.23 24.06 4.17
C HIS A 270 12.73 24.08 4.48
N ALA A 271 11.95 23.39 3.66
CA ALA A 271 10.49 23.38 3.78
C ALA A 271 10.00 22.89 5.15
N GLU A 272 10.61 21.84 5.71
CA GLU A 272 10.25 21.29 7.02
C GLU A 272 10.57 22.28 8.14
N GLU A 273 11.71 22.98 8.06
CA GLU A 273 12.11 24.02 9.01
C GLU A 273 11.11 25.18 8.98
N ALA A 274 10.77 25.68 7.78
CA ALA A 274 9.81 26.77 7.58
C ALA A 274 8.41 26.40 8.10
N ALA A 275 7.96 25.17 7.86
CA ALA A 275 6.66 24.69 8.36
C ALA A 275 6.64 24.62 9.90
N LEU A 276 7.68 24.05 10.51
CA LEU A 276 7.76 23.89 11.96
C LEU A 276 7.94 25.22 12.70
N ALA A 277 8.65 26.19 12.11
CA ALA A 277 8.86 27.52 12.70
C ALA A 277 7.55 28.31 12.90
N LYS A 278 6.48 27.97 12.16
CA LYS A 278 5.15 28.59 12.28
C LYS A 278 4.32 28.05 13.45
N LEU A 279 4.79 26.98 14.10
CA LEU A 279 4.09 26.33 15.20
C LEU A 279 4.69 26.76 16.54
N ALA A 280 3.84 26.82 17.56
CA ALA A 280 4.30 27.16 18.92
C ALA A 280 5.25 26.07 19.44
N PRO A 281 6.37 26.44 20.10
CA PRO A 281 7.23 25.47 20.78
C PRO A 281 6.41 24.63 21.77
N GLY A 282 6.47 23.30 21.64
CA GLY A 282 5.73 22.38 22.50
C GLY A 282 4.23 22.28 22.19
N ASP A 283 3.79 22.66 20.98
CA ASP A 283 2.39 22.45 20.54
C ASP A 283 1.96 20.99 20.77
N PRO A 284 0.95 20.73 21.61
CA PRO A 284 0.57 19.37 22.00
C PRO A 284 0.03 18.55 20.82
N ARG A 285 -0.42 19.20 19.73
CA ARG A 285 -0.91 18.53 18.53
C ARG A 285 0.21 17.77 17.80
N LEU A 286 1.46 18.22 17.94
CA LEU A 286 2.62 17.62 17.26
C LEU A 286 2.89 16.18 17.69
N ALA A 287 2.54 15.81 18.93
CA ALA A 287 2.71 14.46 19.45
C ALA A 287 1.89 13.39 18.69
N ARG A 288 0.90 13.83 17.89
CA ARG A 288 0.04 12.97 17.05
C ARG A 288 0.02 13.43 15.59
N ALA A 289 0.89 14.36 15.22
CA ALA A 289 0.93 14.95 13.89
C ALA A 289 1.56 14.03 12.86
N THR A 290 1.31 14.34 11.59
CA THR A 290 2.07 13.80 10.46
C THR A 290 2.75 14.95 9.72
N LEU A 291 4.02 14.77 9.37
CA LEU A 291 4.73 15.66 8.45
C LEU A 291 4.82 15.01 7.06
N TYR A 292 4.35 15.72 6.05
CA TYR A 292 4.50 15.37 4.64
C TYR A 292 5.61 16.25 4.06
N SER A 293 6.63 15.67 3.45
CA SER A 293 7.68 16.39 2.75
C SER A 293 7.83 15.87 1.34
N SER A 294 7.90 16.74 0.34
CA SER A 294 8.02 16.29 -1.06
C SER A 294 9.33 15.51 -1.30
N LEU A 295 10.40 15.86 -0.60
CA LEU A 295 11.71 15.20 -0.65
C LEU A 295 12.02 14.55 0.71
N GLU A 296 12.93 13.58 0.74
CA GLU A 296 13.46 13.04 1.99
C GLU A 296 14.02 14.16 2.89
N PRO A 297 13.61 14.22 4.18
CA PRO A 297 14.18 15.19 5.11
C PRO A 297 15.68 14.97 5.28
N CYS A 298 16.50 15.99 5.02
CA CYS A 298 17.96 15.88 5.13
C CYS A 298 18.44 15.36 6.51
N SER A 299 19.51 14.58 6.49
CA SER A 299 20.17 14.04 7.70
C SER A 299 21.20 15.00 8.29
N SER A 300 21.82 15.86 7.47
CA SER A 300 22.82 16.85 7.86
C SER A 300 22.73 18.10 6.98
N ARG A 301 23.29 19.23 7.44
CA ARG A 301 23.31 20.50 6.70
C ARG A 301 24.63 21.23 6.88
N ALA A 302 25.09 21.86 5.81
CA ALA A 302 26.24 22.78 5.86
C ALA A 302 25.83 24.20 6.28
N SER A 303 24.60 24.60 5.99
CA SER A 303 24.10 25.98 6.20
C SER A 303 23.55 26.26 7.59
N ARG A 304 23.21 25.22 8.37
CA ARG A 304 22.58 25.33 9.70
C ARG A 304 23.10 24.24 10.62
N GLU A 305 23.02 24.50 11.93
CA GLU A 305 23.39 23.53 12.98
C GLU A 305 22.46 22.32 13.02
N LEU A 306 21.16 22.51 12.73
CA LEU A 306 20.15 21.46 12.80
C LEU A 306 19.67 21.02 11.42
N SER A 307 19.61 19.70 11.20
CA SER A 307 18.99 19.09 10.02
C SER A 307 17.48 19.02 10.14
N CYS A 308 16.78 18.85 9.00
CA CYS A 308 15.33 18.65 9.00
C CYS A 308 14.92 17.45 9.86
N THR A 309 15.68 16.35 9.78
CA THR A 309 15.49 15.19 10.65
C THR A 309 15.56 15.56 12.13
N GLN A 310 16.53 16.37 12.56
CA GLN A 310 16.64 16.81 13.96
C GLN A 310 15.50 17.74 14.37
N HIS A 311 15.03 18.64 13.49
CA HIS A 311 13.85 19.46 13.74
C HIS A 311 12.59 18.62 13.98
N ILE A 312 12.36 17.61 13.13
CA ILE A 312 11.24 16.67 13.26
C ILE A 312 11.30 15.92 14.59
N LEU A 313 12.47 15.41 14.97
CA LEU A 313 12.66 14.67 16.21
C LEU A 313 12.42 15.56 17.45
N ARG A 314 12.91 16.81 17.43
CA ARG A 314 12.67 17.79 18.51
C ARG A 314 11.20 18.20 18.61
N ALA A 315 10.51 18.31 17.49
CA ALA A 315 9.07 18.58 17.44
C ALA A 315 8.22 17.42 18.00
N GLY A 316 8.80 16.22 18.14
CA GLY A 316 8.11 15.05 18.64
C GLY A 316 7.10 14.45 17.66
N ILE A 317 7.22 14.77 16.36
CA ILE A 317 6.32 14.27 15.32
C ILE A 317 6.55 12.77 15.14
N PRO A 318 5.53 11.92 15.33
CA PRO A 318 5.68 10.46 15.28
C PRO A 318 5.76 9.89 13.86
N ARG A 319 5.27 10.63 12.85
CA ARG A 319 5.04 10.10 11.50
C ARG A 319 5.49 11.06 10.41
N VAL A 320 6.25 10.55 9.45
CA VAL A 320 6.77 11.30 8.31
C VAL A 320 6.44 10.56 7.01
N VAL A 321 5.98 11.29 6.01
CA VAL A 321 5.65 10.76 4.69
C VAL A 321 6.40 11.57 3.63
N PHE A 322 7.09 10.91 2.69
CA PHE A 322 7.78 11.62 1.61
C PHE A 322 7.76 10.87 0.28
N ALA A 323 7.96 11.60 -0.82
CA ALA A 323 7.78 11.06 -2.17
C ALA A 323 9.10 10.59 -2.79
N TRP A 324 10.18 11.36 -2.65
CA TRP A 324 11.43 11.08 -3.36
C TRP A 324 12.60 11.06 -2.38
N ARG A 325 13.37 9.96 -2.38
CA ARG A 325 14.68 9.92 -1.71
C ARG A 325 15.61 10.90 -2.39
N GLU A 326 16.34 11.68 -1.59
CA GLU A 326 17.29 12.65 -2.12
C GLU A 326 18.35 11.89 -2.94
N PRO A 327 18.52 12.19 -4.23
CA PRO A 327 19.56 11.55 -5.03
C PRO A 327 20.94 12.01 -4.52
N ASP A 328 21.97 11.19 -4.75
CA ASP A 328 23.37 11.44 -4.35
C ASP A 328 24.04 12.62 -5.13
N VAL A 329 23.32 13.72 -5.32
CA VAL A 329 23.77 14.94 -6.00
C VAL A 329 24.45 15.89 -5.01
N PHE A 330 24.01 15.90 -3.74
CA PHE A 330 24.54 16.82 -2.72
C PHE A 330 24.97 16.14 -1.42
N VAL A 331 24.24 15.14 -0.93
CA VAL A 331 24.54 14.37 0.29
C VAL A 331 24.03 12.94 0.12
N HIS A 332 24.73 11.94 0.66
CA HIS A 332 24.12 10.63 0.90
C HIS A 332 23.11 10.77 2.05
N ALA A 333 21.84 10.98 1.71
CA ALA A 333 20.80 11.19 2.71
C ALA A 333 20.48 9.87 3.44
N GLU A 334 20.47 9.94 4.77
CA GLU A 334 20.08 8.85 5.68
C GLU A 334 18.91 9.31 6.58
N GLY A 335 18.12 10.26 6.10
CA GLY A 335 17.09 10.92 6.91
C GLY A 335 15.99 9.96 7.30
N ALA A 336 15.53 9.16 6.33
CA ALA A 336 14.53 8.13 6.56
C ALA A 336 15.02 7.08 7.57
N GLU A 337 16.29 6.70 7.49
CA GLU A 337 16.94 5.71 8.36
C GLU A 337 17.09 6.26 9.79
N GLN A 338 17.53 7.51 9.95
CA GLN A 338 17.62 8.19 11.24
C GLN A 338 16.26 8.33 11.93
N LEU A 339 15.21 8.71 11.18
CA LEU A 339 13.84 8.80 11.68
C LEU A 339 13.33 7.42 12.14
N ARG A 340 13.54 6.37 11.35
CA ARG A 340 13.16 4.99 11.72
C ARG A 340 13.91 4.51 12.96
N ALA A 341 15.22 4.74 13.04
CA ALA A 341 16.04 4.38 14.21
C ALA A 341 15.57 5.09 15.48
N ALA A 342 15.03 6.31 15.36
CA ALA A 342 14.41 7.05 16.46
C ALA A 342 12.94 6.65 16.74
N GLY A 343 12.44 5.58 16.13
CA GLY A 343 11.10 5.04 16.36
C GLY A 343 9.98 5.81 15.65
N ARG A 344 10.28 6.57 14.60
CA ARG A 344 9.26 7.27 13.80
C ARG A 344 8.72 6.33 12.73
N GLU A 345 7.42 6.44 12.46
CA GLU A 345 6.82 5.83 11.28
C GLU A 345 7.22 6.63 10.05
N VAL A 346 7.86 5.98 9.07
CA VAL A 346 8.32 6.62 7.83
C VAL A 346 7.70 5.90 6.64
N VAL A 347 6.85 6.62 5.90
CA VAL A 347 6.15 6.13 4.71
C VAL A 347 6.72 6.78 3.46
N GLU A 348 7.05 5.95 2.47
CA GLU A 348 7.58 6.38 1.18
C GLU A 348 6.50 6.19 0.11
N LEU A 349 6.19 7.24 -0.64
CA LEU A 349 5.25 7.23 -1.77
C LEU A 349 5.96 7.59 -3.09
N PRO A 350 6.80 6.67 -3.61
CA PRO A 350 7.64 6.92 -4.79
C PRO A 350 6.85 7.23 -6.07
N GLU A 351 5.56 6.90 -6.11
CA GLU A 351 4.67 7.26 -7.21
C GLU A 351 4.47 8.77 -7.40
N LEU A 352 4.69 9.58 -6.35
CA LEU A 352 4.68 11.04 -6.45
C LEU A 352 6.07 11.61 -6.75
N ALA A 353 7.12 10.79 -6.78
CA ALA A 353 8.47 11.25 -7.10
C ALA A 353 8.61 11.93 -8.48
N PRO A 354 7.90 11.52 -9.55
CA PRO A 354 7.92 12.24 -10.83
C PRO A 354 7.48 13.71 -10.71
N LEU A 355 6.49 14.01 -9.87
CA LEU A 355 6.02 15.38 -9.62
C LEU A 355 7.11 16.21 -8.92
N VAL A 356 7.77 15.62 -7.93
CA VAL A 356 8.87 16.28 -7.20
C VAL A 356 10.09 16.49 -8.09
N ARG A 357 10.43 15.52 -8.94
CA ARG A 357 11.49 15.65 -9.95
C ARG A 357 11.18 16.76 -10.95
N HIS A 358 9.92 16.92 -11.36
CA HIS A 358 9.51 18.01 -12.25
C HIS A 358 9.78 19.38 -11.63
N ALA A 359 9.39 19.58 -10.37
CA ALA A 359 9.66 20.83 -9.64
C ALA A 359 11.18 21.12 -9.47
N ASN A 360 12.02 20.09 -9.61
CA ASN A 360 13.47 20.14 -9.44
C ASN A 360 14.25 19.95 -10.75
N ALA A 361 13.60 20.08 -11.91
CA ALA A 361 14.23 19.87 -13.21
C ALA A 361 15.36 20.87 -13.52
N HIS A 362 15.51 21.95 -12.75
CA HIS A 362 16.63 22.89 -12.87
C HIS A 362 17.96 22.35 -12.34
N LEU A 363 17.96 21.21 -11.66
CA LEU A 363 19.15 20.56 -11.08
C LEU A 363 19.64 19.33 -11.87
N VAL A 364 18.85 18.87 -12.86
CA VAL A 364 19.06 17.60 -13.58
C VAL A 364 19.36 17.84 -15.05
#